data_AF-A0A2U9CCD1-F1
#
_entry.id   AF-A0A2U9CCD1-F1
#
_cell.length_a   1.000
_cell.length_b   1.000
_cell.length_c   1.000
_cell.angle_alpha   90.00
_cell.angle_beta   90.00
_cell.angle_gamma   90.00
#
_symmetry.space_group_name_H-M   'P 1'
#
loop_
_entity.id
_entity.type
_entity.pdbx_description
1 polymer ?
#
loop_
_entity_poly.entity_id
_entity_poly.type
_entity_poly.pdbx_seq_one_letter_code
_entity_poly.pdbx_strand_id
1 'polypeptide(L)'
;MRDYMPPAHRQLIETLSALPPLRDFIFSCSSSDLCQAYNACVSALVDVRNYHLNIVTKYIIVPGYKAQAMGCPLSGVGTTGLNNAGTGGSSLMVFLKSTRNATQKALILEKSTVSKDTEI
;
A
#
# COMPACT_ATOMS: atom_id res chain seq x y z
N MET A 1 1.16 11.31 10.48
CA MET A 1 1.53 11.95 9.19
C MET A 1 0.52 12.99 8.73
N ARG A 2 -0.77 12.89 9.10
CA ARG A 2 -1.77 13.91 8.77
C ARG A 2 -1.41 15.30 9.32
N ASP A 3 -0.76 15.37 10.49
CA ASP A 3 -0.30 16.63 11.08
C ASP A 3 0.76 17.37 10.26
N TYR A 4 1.45 16.65 9.37
CA TYR A 4 2.44 17.18 8.45
C TYR A 4 1.82 17.68 7.13
N MET A 5 0.50 17.50 6.94
CA MET A 5 -0.22 17.97 5.75
C MET A 5 -0.80 19.38 5.97
N PRO A 6 -0.91 20.20 4.90
CA PRO A 6 -1.68 21.45 4.95
C PRO A 6 -3.10 21.23 5.50
N PRO A 7 -3.67 22.17 6.27
CA PRO A 7 -4.95 21.99 6.95
C PRO A 7 -6.10 21.55 6.04
N ALA A 8 -6.23 22.18 4.86
CA ALA A 8 -7.28 21.83 3.90
C ALA A 8 -7.18 20.39 3.39
N HIS A 9 -5.95 19.88 3.17
CA HIS A 9 -5.74 18.50 2.70
C HIS A 9 -6.07 17.48 3.80
N ARG A 10 -5.70 17.80 5.05
CA ARG A 10 -6.06 16.98 6.21
C ARG A 10 -7.57 16.89 6.38
N GLN A 11 -8.26 18.04 6.31
CA GLN A 11 -9.70 18.12 6.45
C GLN A 11 -10.41 17.28 5.38
N LEU A 12 -9.97 17.35 4.11
CA LEU A 12 -10.52 16.51 3.04
C LEU A 12 -10.45 15.01 3.39
N ILE A 13 -9.30 14.54 3.85
CA ILE A 13 -9.12 13.12 4.21
C ILE A 13 -10.01 12.74 5.40
N GLU A 14 -10.16 13.61 6.39
CA GLU A 14 -11.04 13.40 7.53
C GLU A 14 -12.51 13.32 7.11
N THR A 15 -12.96 14.23 6.24
CA THR A 15 -14.31 14.18 5.66
C THR A 15 -14.55 12.87 4.92
N LEU A 16 -13.62 12.45 4.06
CA LEU A 16 -13.74 11.16 3.34
C LEU A 16 -13.74 9.97 4.29
N SER A 17 -13.01 10.04 5.42
CA SER A 17 -12.96 8.96 6.42
C SER A 17 -14.25 8.82 7.22
N ALA A 18 -15.08 9.87 7.29
CA ALA A 18 -16.35 9.88 8.02
C ALA A 18 -17.54 9.37 7.18
N LEU A 19 -17.38 9.27 5.86
CA LEU A 19 -18.40 8.76 4.95
C LEU A 19 -18.51 7.22 5.05
N PRO A 20 -19.67 6.64 4.71
CA PRO A 20 -19.83 5.20 4.64
C PRO A 20 -18.80 4.55 3.69
N PRO A 21 -18.23 3.39 4.04
CA PRO A 21 -17.26 2.73 3.18
C PRO A 21 -17.87 2.35 1.82
N LEU A 22 -17.29 2.85 0.74
CA LEU A 22 -17.70 2.50 -0.62
C LEU A 22 -17.70 0.98 -0.86
N ARG A 23 -16.75 0.27 -0.23
CA ARG A 23 -16.64 -1.18 -0.32
C ARG A 23 -17.91 -1.88 0.18
N ASP A 24 -18.52 -1.41 1.26
CA ASP A 24 -19.72 -2.01 1.84
C ASP A 24 -20.94 -1.77 0.95
N PHE A 25 -21.03 -0.58 0.34
CA PHE A 25 -22.04 -0.28 -0.67
C PHE A 25 -21.96 -1.25 -1.85
N ILE A 26 -20.76 -1.51 -2.37
CA ILE A 26 -20.58 -2.44 -3.50
C ILE A 26 -21.01 -3.87 -3.14
N PHE A 27 -20.69 -4.33 -1.93
CA PHE A 27 -21.18 -5.64 -1.45
C PHE A 27 -22.71 -5.71 -1.37
N SER A 28 -23.39 -4.61 -1.04
CA SER A 28 -24.86 -4.58 -0.97
C SER A 28 -25.53 -4.63 -2.35
N CYS A 29 -24.86 -4.14 -3.40
CA CYS A 29 -25.44 -4.04 -4.74
C CYS A 29 -25.38 -5.35 -5.55
N SER A 30 -24.55 -6.33 -5.16
CA SER A 30 -24.32 -7.58 -5.91
C SER A 30 -24.05 -7.39 -7.42
N SER A 31 -23.43 -6.26 -7.80
CA SER A 31 -23.14 -5.91 -9.19
C SER A 31 -21.70 -6.26 -9.56
N SER A 32 -21.52 -7.14 -10.53
CA SER A 32 -20.18 -7.55 -11.00
C SER A 32 -19.41 -6.39 -11.63
N ASP A 33 -20.08 -5.52 -12.39
CA ASP A 33 -19.45 -4.33 -12.98
C ASP A 33 -18.89 -3.38 -11.92
N LEU A 34 -19.64 -3.16 -10.82
CA LEU A 34 -19.16 -2.33 -9.71
C LEU A 34 -17.98 -2.98 -8.98
N CYS A 35 -18.03 -4.30 -8.76
CA CYS A 35 -16.92 -5.06 -8.20
C CYS A 35 -15.67 -4.95 -9.09
N GLN A 36 -15.83 -5.09 -10.40
CA GLN A 36 -14.74 -5.01 -11.38
C GLN A 36 -14.12 -3.60 -11.40
N ALA A 37 -14.94 -2.56 -11.47
CA ALA A 37 -14.47 -1.18 -11.47
C ALA A 37 -13.71 -0.82 -10.18
N TYR A 38 -14.23 -1.24 -9.03
CA TYR A 38 -13.55 -1.07 -7.75
C TYR A 38 -12.22 -1.84 -7.69
N ASN A 39 -12.21 -3.11 -8.12
CA ASN A 39 -11.01 -3.93 -8.14
C ASN A 39 -9.95 -3.39 -9.11
N ALA A 40 -10.35 -2.76 -10.21
CA ALA A 40 -9.42 -2.09 -11.12
C ALA A 40 -8.70 -0.93 -10.40
N CYS A 41 -9.43 -0.10 -9.65
CA CYS A 41 -8.85 0.99 -8.85
C CYS A 41 -7.89 0.46 -7.78
N VAL A 42 -8.29 -0.58 -7.03
CA VAL A 42 -7.44 -1.20 -6.01
C VAL A 42 -6.19 -1.83 -6.63
N SER A 43 -6.31 -2.48 -7.79
CA SER A 43 -5.18 -3.08 -8.50
C SER A 43 -4.17 -2.02 -8.97
N ALA A 44 -4.64 -0.92 -9.55
CA ALA A 44 -3.76 0.19 -9.92
C ALA A 44 -2.99 0.75 -8.70
N LEU A 45 -3.66 0.84 -7.55
CA LEU A 45 -3.03 1.24 -6.29
C LEU A 45 -2.02 0.22 -5.74
N VAL A 46 -2.20 -1.07 -6.03
CA VAL A 46 -1.20 -2.11 -5.73
C VAL A 46 0.01 -1.95 -6.65
N ASP A 47 -0.20 -1.70 -7.94
CA ASP A 47 0.88 -1.51 -8.91
C ASP A 47 1.76 -0.31 -8.58
N VAL A 48 1.15 0.82 -8.20
CA VAL A 48 1.90 1.99 -7.70
C VAL A 48 2.79 1.62 -6.51
N ARG A 49 2.30 0.80 -5.57
CA ARG A 49 3.07 0.39 -4.39
C ARG A 49 4.16 -0.63 -4.72
N ASN A 50 3.91 -1.55 -5.66
CA ASN A 50 4.95 -2.45 -6.18
C ASN A 50 6.07 -1.65 -6.86
N TYR A 51 5.70 -0.68 -7.70
CA TYR A 51 6.67 0.20 -8.34
C TYR A 51 7.48 0.99 -7.31
N HIS A 52 6.82 1.53 -6.27
CA HIS A 52 7.51 2.25 -5.20
C HIS A 52 8.52 1.37 -4.44
N LEU A 53 8.21 0.10 -4.17
CA LEU A 53 9.17 -0.85 -3.59
C LEU A 53 10.41 -1.03 -4.47
N ASN A 54 10.24 -1.10 -5.79
CA ASN A 54 11.35 -1.17 -6.74
C ASN A 54 12.21 0.09 -6.72
N ILE A 55 11.58 1.27 -6.69
CA ILE A 55 12.27 2.57 -6.58
C ILE A 55 13.09 2.64 -5.29
N VAL A 56 12.48 2.32 -4.14
CA VAL A 56 13.17 2.32 -2.84
C VAL A 56 14.34 1.34 -2.83
N THR A 57 14.17 0.18 -3.43
CA THR A 57 15.24 -0.81 -3.53
C THR A 57 16.41 -0.27 -4.35
N LYS A 58 16.12 0.31 -5.53
CA LYS A 58 17.13 0.83 -6.46
C LYS A 58 17.89 2.04 -5.91
N TYR A 59 17.21 2.95 -5.23
CA TYR A 59 17.78 4.25 -4.85
C TYR A 59 18.16 4.40 -3.39
N ILE A 60 17.62 3.56 -2.50
CA ILE A 60 17.91 3.65 -1.05
C ILE A 60 18.67 2.40 -0.60
N ILE A 61 18.08 1.22 -0.82
CA ILE A 61 18.62 -0.02 -0.28
C ILE A 61 19.95 -0.40 -0.94
N VAL A 62 19.98 -0.55 -2.28
CA VAL A 62 21.20 -0.94 -3.00
C VAL A 62 22.34 0.06 -2.80
N PRO A 63 22.12 1.39 -2.92
CA PRO A 63 23.18 2.37 -2.65
C PRO A 63 23.63 2.37 -1.18
N GLY A 64 22.72 2.18 -0.23
CA GLY A 64 23.03 2.09 1.20
C GLY A 64 23.98 0.93 1.51
N TYR A 65 23.71 -0.26 0.96
CA TYR A 65 24.61 -1.42 1.09
C TYR A 65 25.98 -1.17 0.45
N LYS A 66 26.03 -0.55 -0.75
CA LYS A 66 27.29 -0.24 -1.43
C LYS A 66 28.14 0.76 -0.63
N ALA A 67 27.52 1.79 -0.07
CA ALA A 67 28.21 2.79 0.74
C ALA A 67 28.81 2.17 2.02
N GLN A 68 28.07 1.26 2.67
CA GLN A 68 28.55 0.50 3.83
C GLN A 68 29.76 -0.37 3.46
N ALA A 69 29.70 -1.08 2.32
CA ALA A 69 30.79 -1.94 1.86
C ALA A 69 32.08 -1.16 1.52
N MET A 70 31.96 0.09 1.07
CA MET A 70 33.10 0.96 0.74
C MET A 70 33.68 1.72 1.95
N GLY A 71 33.22 1.45 3.17
CA GLY A 71 33.74 2.08 4.38
C GLY A 71 33.53 3.60 4.44
N CYS A 72 32.53 4.11 3.71
CA CYS A 72 32.29 5.55 3.64
C CYS A 72 31.80 6.10 5.00
N PRO A 73 32.50 7.07 5.62
CA PRO A 73 32.11 7.62 6.93
C PRO A 73 30.87 8.53 6.87
N LEU A 74 30.43 8.92 5.65
CA LEU A 74 29.14 9.57 5.41
C LEU A 74 27.97 8.57 5.38
N SER A 75 28.20 7.33 5.83
CA SER A 75 27.12 6.43 6.23
C SER A 75 26.50 7.04 7.49
N GLY A 76 25.47 7.87 7.30
CA GLY A 76 24.84 8.68 8.35
C GLY A 76 24.64 7.91 9.65
N VAL A 77 24.83 8.61 10.77
CA VAL A 77 24.67 8.18 12.17
C VAL A 77 23.73 6.97 12.31
N GLY A 78 24.31 5.78 12.33
CA GLY A 78 23.57 4.50 12.26
C GLY A 78 24.48 3.30 12.03
N THR A 79 25.73 3.36 12.50
CA THR A 79 26.69 2.25 12.42
C THR A 79 26.43 1.24 13.53
N THR A 80 25.25 0.62 13.53
CA THR A 80 24.97 -0.69 14.15
C THR A 80 23.84 -1.34 13.35
N GLY A 81 24.19 -1.87 12.18
CA GLY A 81 23.35 -2.74 11.35
C GLY A 81 22.12 -2.07 10.76
N LEU A 82 22.24 -1.45 9.57
CA LEU A 82 21.15 -1.08 8.65
C LEU A 82 19.78 -1.05 9.33
N ASN A 83 19.64 -0.14 10.28
CA ASN A 83 18.36 0.22 10.81
C ASN A 83 17.64 0.80 9.60
N ASN A 84 16.82 -0.05 8.97
CA ASN A 84 15.95 0.16 7.80
C ASN A 84 14.98 1.34 7.97
N ALA A 85 15.23 2.26 8.91
CA ALA A 85 14.46 3.45 9.16
C ALA A 85 14.48 4.34 7.91
N GLY A 86 13.32 4.53 7.30
CA GLY A 86 13.13 5.60 6.34
C GLY A 86 13.25 6.96 7.03
N THR A 87 13.34 8.04 6.25
CA THR A 87 13.44 9.41 6.77
C THR A 87 12.22 9.83 7.62
N GLY A 88 11.09 9.12 7.50
CA GLY A 88 9.93 9.27 8.38
C GLY A 88 10.04 8.51 9.71
N GLY A 89 11.19 7.90 10.04
CA GLY A 89 11.46 7.18 11.28
C GLY A 89 10.91 5.75 11.36
N SER A 90 10.18 5.29 10.34
CA SER A 90 9.60 3.94 10.29
C SER A 90 10.54 2.94 9.62
N SER A 91 10.49 1.66 9.99
CA SER A 91 11.15 0.60 9.22
C SER A 91 10.56 0.54 7.81
N LEU A 92 11.31 1.08 6.84
CA LEU A 92 10.87 1.40 5.48
C LEU A 92 10.29 0.18 4.77
N MET A 93 11.03 -0.93 4.75
CA MET A 93 10.59 -2.14 4.05
C MET A 93 9.38 -2.79 4.72
N VAL A 94 9.30 -2.77 6.05
CA VAL A 94 8.15 -3.29 6.79
C VAL A 94 6.91 -2.44 6.50
N PHE A 95 7.05 -1.12 6.57
CA PHE A 95 5.98 -0.17 6.29
C PHE A 95 5.46 -0.32 4.85
N LEU A 96 6.33 -0.23 3.84
CA LEU A 96 5.93 -0.29 2.43
C LEU A 96 5.26 -1.62 2.07
N LYS A 97 5.81 -2.75 2.54
CA LYS A 97 5.20 -4.07 2.33
C LYS A 97 3.86 -4.19 3.04
N SER A 98 3.74 -3.69 4.27
CA SER A 98 2.48 -3.69 5.02
C SER A 98 1.40 -2.88 4.30
N THR A 99 1.71 -1.67 3.83
CA THR A 99 0.75 -0.84 3.08
C THR A 99 0.34 -1.50 1.76
N ARG A 100 1.28 -2.11 1.02
CA ARG A 100 0.95 -2.89 -0.18
C ARG A 100 0.02 -4.06 0.14
N ASN A 101 0.35 -4.84 1.17
CA ASN A 101 -0.45 -6.00 1.58
C ASN A 101 -1.85 -5.60 2.03
N ALA A 102 -1.99 -4.51 2.80
CA ALA A 102 -3.29 -3.98 3.20
C ALA A 102 -4.14 -3.58 2.00
N THR A 103 -3.52 -3.02 0.95
CA THR A 103 -4.20 -2.66 -0.30
C THR A 103 -4.65 -3.90 -1.05
N GLN A 104 -3.79 -4.91 -1.18
CA GLN A 104 -4.15 -6.17 -1.82
C GLN A 104 -5.35 -6.84 -1.13
N LYS A 105 -5.39 -6.81 0.20
CA LYS A 105 -6.50 -7.35 1.00
C LYS A 105 -7.82 -6.60 0.79
N ALA A 106 -7.79 -5.38 0.25
CA ALA A 106 -8.99 -4.60 -0.01
C ALA A 106 -9.75 -5.06 -1.26
N LEU A 107 -9.13 -5.89 -2.13
CA LEU A 107 -9.78 -6.49 -3.29
C LEU A 107 -11.01 -7.29 -2.86
N ILE A 108 -12.03 -7.27 -3.70
CA ILE A 108 -13.24 -8.07 -3.56
C ILE A 108 -13.04 -9.35 -4.37
N LEU A 109 -12.98 -10.49 -3.68
CA LEU A 109 -12.99 -11.80 -4.32
C LEU A 109 -14.45 -12.12 -4.68
N GLU A 110 -14.78 -12.14 -5.96
CA GLU A 110 -16.07 -12.68 -6.38
C GLU A 110 -16.14 -14.15 -6.00
N LYS A 111 -17.18 -14.52 -5.24
CA LYS A 111 -17.45 -15.91 -4.93
C LYS A 111 -17.98 -16.52 -6.22
N SER A 112 -17.22 -17.39 -6.88
CA SER A 112 -17.72 -18.19 -8.00
C SER A 112 -18.97 -18.92 -7.52
N THR A 113 -20.15 -18.46 -7.93
CA THR A 113 -21.38 -19.22 -7.78
C THR A 113 -21.27 -20.39 -8.75
N VAL A 114 -20.77 -21.52 -8.27
CA VAL A 114 -20.96 -22.81 -8.96
C VAL A 114 -22.47 -23.04 -8.94
N SER A 115 -23.12 -22.80 -10.08
CA SER A 115 -24.46 -23.28 -10.35
C SER A 115 -24.44 -24.80 -10.21
N LYS A 116 -25.00 -25.31 -9.11
CA LYS A 116 -25.46 -26.71 -9.07
C LYS A 116 -26.79 -26.75 -9.82
N ASP A 117 -26.69 -26.81 -11.14
CA ASP A 117 -27.81 -27.17 -11.98
C ASP A 117 -27.87 -28.70 -12.10
N THR A 118 -29.03 -29.22 -11.71
CA THR A 118 -29.70 -30.43 -12.21
C THR A 118 -29.09 -31.81 -11.93
N GLU A 119 -29.74 -32.55 -11.04
CA GLU A 119 -30.07 -33.97 -11.29
C GLU A 119 -31.46 -34.24 -10.71
N ILE A 120 -32.36 -34.69 -11.60
CA ILE A 120 -33.71 -35.22 -11.35
C ILE A 120 -33.57 -36.69 -10.98
#